data_AF-A0A382I552-F1
#
_entry.id   AF-A0A382I552-F1
#
_cell.length_a   1.000
_cell.length_b   1.000
_cell.length_c   1.000
_cell.angle_alpha   90.00
_cell.angle_beta   90.00
_cell.angle_gamma   90.00
#
_symmetry.space_group_name_H-M   'P 1'
#
loop_
_entity.id
_entity.type
_entity.pdbx_description
1 polymer ?
#
loop_
_entity_poly.entity_id
_entity_poly.type
_entity_poly.pdbx_seq_one_letter_code
_entity_poly.pdbx_strand_id
1 'polypeptide(L)'
;VAPLVVFSMQTGLAQNYSLNFDGSDDYVDIGSPDLGINTTATFSAWINPQAENGVIAMQGFNFSGNERGWVVHLGSIDWGSKAIPRALVWGSHDNSYNANNSSLAVSPALITLDQWQHIAVTKDGSEIKMYLNGELIHTESIDAETITYDEGMDFRLGSRTA
;
A
#
# COMPACT_ATOMS: atom_id res chain seq x y z
N VAL A 1 6.23 16.39 14.25
CA VAL A 1 6.47 17.30 13.10
C VAL A 1 6.10 16.48 11.87
N ALA A 2 5.10 16.94 11.11
CA ALA A 2 4.13 16.17 10.31
C ALA A 2 4.62 15.65 8.92
N PRO A 3 3.95 14.67 8.27
CA PRO A 3 4.20 14.21 6.89
C PRO A 3 3.30 14.77 5.77
N LEU A 4 3.70 14.57 4.50
CA LEU A 4 3.08 15.00 3.23
C LEU A 4 3.02 13.77 2.27
N VAL A 5 1.92 13.50 1.55
CA VAL A 5 1.85 12.40 0.53
C VAL A 5 1.08 12.87 -0.71
N VAL A 6 1.63 12.72 -1.93
CA VAL A 6 1.08 13.40 -3.14
C VAL A 6 0.80 12.48 -4.31
N PHE A 7 -0.42 12.57 -4.84
CA PHE A 7 -0.76 11.98 -6.14
C PHE A 7 -0.56 13.02 -7.25
N SER A 8 0.14 12.64 -8.34
CA SER A 8 0.31 13.48 -9.54
C SER A 8 -0.39 12.84 -10.74
N MET A 9 -1.35 13.56 -11.34
CA MET A 9 -1.87 13.26 -12.69
C MET A 9 -1.40 14.34 -13.68
N GLN A 10 -0.80 13.93 -14.79
CA GLN A 10 -0.21 14.84 -15.76
C GLN A 10 -1.12 15.03 -16.98
N THR A 11 -1.82 16.17 -17.07
CA THR A 11 -2.21 16.76 -18.37
C THR A 11 -2.12 18.30 -18.35
N GLY A 12 -1.45 18.84 -19.37
CA GLY A 12 -1.74 20.13 -20.01
C GLY A 12 -1.40 21.45 -19.30
N LEU A 13 -1.82 21.65 -18.05
CA LEU A 13 -1.69 22.92 -17.30
C LEU A 13 -1.62 22.64 -15.79
N ALA A 14 -0.76 21.71 -15.38
CA ALA A 14 -0.75 21.20 -14.02
C ALA A 14 -0.21 22.24 -13.02
N GLN A 15 -1.09 22.86 -12.25
CA GLN A 15 -0.72 23.19 -10.89
C GLN A 15 -0.36 21.86 -10.20
N ASN A 16 0.84 21.79 -9.62
CA ASN A 16 1.28 20.63 -8.85
C ASN A 16 0.45 20.60 -7.56
N TYR A 17 -0.61 19.79 -7.56
CA TYR A 17 -1.41 19.57 -6.36
C TYR A 17 -0.88 18.38 -5.59
N SER A 18 -0.82 18.58 -4.28
CA SER A 18 -0.33 17.65 -3.29
C SER A 18 -1.38 17.47 -2.22
N LEU A 19 -1.65 16.22 -1.83
CA LEU A 19 -2.32 15.96 -0.56
C LEU A 19 -1.26 15.99 0.56
N ASN A 20 -1.69 16.28 1.78
CA ASN A 20 -0.84 16.22 2.97
C ASN A 20 -1.58 15.37 3.99
N PHE A 21 -0.87 14.46 4.63
CA PHE A 21 -1.46 13.56 5.62
C PHE A 21 -0.58 13.65 6.86
N ASP A 22 -1.12 14.24 7.92
CA ASP A 22 -0.37 14.56 9.13
C ASP A 22 0.06 13.33 9.96
N GLY A 23 -0.43 12.14 9.59
CA GLY A 23 -0.16 10.87 10.25
C GLY A 23 -0.92 10.70 11.56
N SER A 24 -1.96 11.48 11.82
CA SER A 24 -2.85 11.36 12.98
C SER A 24 -4.21 10.80 12.57
N ASP A 25 -4.96 11.53 11.75
CA ASP A 25 -6.33 11.23 11.36
C ASP A 25 -6.66 11.59 9.91
N ASP A 26 -5.69 12.15 9.15
CA ASP A 26 -5.88 12.47 7.75
C ASP A 26 -5.94 11.21 6.87
N TYR A 27 -6.99 11.11 6.08
CA TYR A 27 -7.13 10.21 4.94
C TYR A 27 -8.10 10.78 3.92
N VAL A 28 -7.98 10.34 2.67
CA VAL A 28 -9.01 10.52 1.65
C VAL A 28 -9.82 9.25 1.57
N ASP A 29 -11.12 9.37 1.79
CA ASP A 29 -12.08 8.29 1.57
C ASP A 29 -12.63 8.37 0.14
N ILE A 30 -12.47 7.28 -0.61
CA ILE A 30 -12.96 7.14 -1.98
C ILE A 30 -14.33 6.42 -1.99
N GLY A 31 -14.90 6.15 -0.81
CA GLY A 31 -16.06 5.31 -0.60
C GLY A 31 -15.69 3.84 -0.74
N SER A 32 -16.67 3.00 -1.06
CA SER A 32 -16.48 1.56 -1.23
C SER A 32 -16.62 1.12 -2.70
N PRO A 33 -15.76 1.60 -3.62
CA PRO A 33 -15.85 1.20 -5.01
C PRO A 33 -15.53 -0.28 -5.15
N ASP A 34 -16.24 -0.97 -6.05
CA ASP A 34 -15.74 -2.23 -6.58
C ASP A 34 -14.70 -1.93 -7.65
N LEU A 35 -13.43 -2.19 -7.34
CA LEU A 35 -12.31 -1.99 -8.26
C LEU A 35 -12.20 -3.11 -9.30
N GLY A 36 -12.97 -4.20 -9.17
CA GLY A 36 -12.87 -5.40 -9.99
C GLY A 36 -11.50 -6.08 -9.92
N ILE A 37 -10.70 -5.84 -8.87
CA ILE A 37 -9.38 -6.47 -8.71
C ILE A 37 -9.56 -7.86 -8.10
N ASN A 38 -8.85 -8.85 -8.61
CA ASN A 38 -8.94 -10.22 -8.10
C ASN A 38 -7.55 -10.85 -8.07
N THR A 39 -7.04 -11.30 -9.20
CA THR A 39 -5.71 -11.90 -9.29
C THR A 39 -4.65 -10.91 -9.73
N THR A 40 -5.05 -9.81 -10.38
CA THR A 40 -4.12 -8.77 -10.86
C THR A 40 -4.49 -7.40 -10.30
N ALA A 41 -3.46 -6.64 -9.91
CA ALA A 41 -3.61 -5.27 -9.43
C ALA A 41 -2.29 -4.51 -9.63
N THR A 42 -2.39 -3.21 -9.88
CA THR A 42 -1.23 -2.31 -9.86
C THR A 42 -1.59 -1.05 -9.08
N PHE A 43 -0.77 -0.71 -8.10
CA PHE A 43 -0.81 0.59 -7.42
C PHE A 43 0.46 1.36 -7.73
N SER A 44 0.35 2.64 -8.06
CA SER A 44 1.51 3.53 -8.19
C SER A 44 1.20 4.93 -7.69
N ALA A 45 2.22 5.58 -7.13
CA ALA A 45 2.14 6.94 -6.63
C ALA A 45 3.53 7.58 -6.60
N TRP A 46 3.56 8.90 -6.68
CA TRP A 46 4.70 9.65 -6.16
C TRP A 46 4.51 9.79 -4.63
N ILE A 47 5.57 9.66 -3.85
CA ILE A 47 5.51 9.81 -2.39
C ILE A 47 6.70 10.65 -1.91
N ASN A 48 6.53 11.35 -0.80
CA ASN A 48 7.59 12.06 -0.10
C ASN A 48 7.41 11.84 1.41
N PRO A 49 7.69 10.63 1.90
CA PRO A 49 7.41 10.29 3.28
C PRO A 49 8.32 11.06 4.24
N GLN A 50 7.74 11.52 5.34
CA GLN A 50 8.45 12.19 6.44
C GLN A 50 8.39 11.36 7.73
N ALA A 51 7.76 10.18 7.66
CA ALA A 51 7.68 9.18 8.71
C ALA A 51 8.14 7.83 8.15
N GLU A 52 8.66 6.98 9.04
CA GLU A 52 9.17 5.67 8.64
C GLU A 52 8.07 4.63 8.40
N ASN A 53 6.86 4.89 8.90
CA ASN A 53 5.73 3.97 8.85
C ASN A 53 4.43 4.71 8.49
N GLY A 54 3.54 4.06 7.72
CA GLY A 54 2.20 4.57 7.44
C GLY A 54 1.51 3.88 6.26
N VAL A 55 0.17 3.89 6.28
CA VAL A 55 -0.65 3.38 5.18
C VAL A 55 -0.61 4.37 4.04
N ILE A 56 -0.24 3.89 2.84
CA ILE A 56 -0.29 4.70 1.62
C ILE A 56 -1.66 4.56 0.98
N ALA A 57 -2.15 3.33 0.85
CA ALA A 57 -3.45 3.01 0.28
C ALA A 57 -3.94 1.68 0.84
N MET A 58 -5.25 1.55 1.08
CA MET A 58 -5.83 0.27 1.49
C MET A 58 -7.31 0.18 1.16
N GLN A 59 -7.80 -1.04 0.98
CA GLN A 59 -9.23 -1.31 0.99
C GLN A 59 -9.51 -2.60 1.75
N GLY A 60 -10.25 -2.47 2.85
CA GLY A 60 -10.73 -3.59 3.65
C GLY A 60 -9.67 -4.51 4.24
N PHE A 61 -8.40 -4.08 4.27
CA PHE A 61 -7.30 -4.86 4.79
C PHE A 61 -7.51 -5.18 6.27
N ASN A 62 -7.42 -6.46 6.65
CA ASN A 62 -7.36 -6.87 8.05
C ASN A 62 -6.33 -7.99 8.22
N PHE A 63 -5.74 -8.02 9.41
CA PHE A 63 -4.73 -9.00 9.78
C PHE A 63 -5.20 -9.86 10.97
N SER A 64 -6.47 -10.26 10.96
CA SER A 64 -7.09 -11.03 12.05
C SER A 64 -8.20 -11.93 11.55
N GLY A 65 -8.36 -13.10 12.17
CA GLY A 65 -9.35 -14.09 11.75
C GLY A 65 -9.08 -14.54 10.32
N ASN A 66 -10.14 -14.65 9.50
CA ASN A 66 -9.99 -14.75 8.07
C ASN A 66 -9.58 -13.37 7.53
N GLU A 67 -8.36 -13.30 7.01
CA GLU A 67 -7.77 -12.07 6.51
C GLU A 67 -8.30 -11.78 5.11
N ARG A 68 -8.56 -10.52 4.81
CA ARG A 68 -9.16 -10.02 3.56
C ARG A 68 -8.56 -8.65 3.21
N GLY A 69 -8.95 -8.12 2.06
CA GLY A 69 -8.56 -6.81 1.57
C GLY A 69 -7.12 -6.74 1.09
N TRP A 70 -6.66 -5.51 0.87
CA TRP A 70 -5.31 -5.23 0.40
C TRP A 70 -4.77 -3.91 0.95
N VAL A 71 -3.46 -3.80 1.06
CA VAL A 71 -2.75 -2.62 1.55
C VAL A 71 -1.44 -2.40 0.80
N VAL A 72 -1.15 -1.13 0.52
CA VAL A 72 0.19 -0.62 0.23
C VAL A 72 0.62 0.21 1.43
N HIS A 73 1.72 -0.21 2.05
CA HIS A 73 2.21 0.36 3.31
C HIS A 73 3.68 0.73 3.18
N LEU A 74 4.08 1.78 3.90
CA LEU A 74 5.48 2.11 4.13
C LEU A 74 5.87 1.61 5.52
N GLY A 75 6.95 0.86 5.64
CA GLY A 75 7.51 0.44 6.92
C GLY A 75 6.83 -0.79 7.53
N SER A 76 6.98 -0.93 8.84
CA SER A 76 6.46 -2.03 9.64
C SER A 76 4.94 -2.01 9.71
N ILE A 77 4.31 -3.11 9.30
CA ILE A 77 2.91 -3.39 9.62
C ILE A 77 2.91 -3.97 11.04
N ASP A 78 2.38 -3.22 12.01
CA ASP A 78 2.40 -3.54 13.45
C ASP A 78 1.77 -4.89 13.83
N TRP A 79 1.09 -5.54 12.87
CA TRP A 79 0.43 -6.83 13.06
C TRP A 79 1.29 -8.03 12.62
N GLY A 80 2.47 -7.81 12.02
CA GLY A 80 3.35 -8.87 11.49
C GLY A 80 4.76 -8.91 12.10
N SER A 81 5.52 -9.97 11.81
CA SER A 81 6.93 -10.10 12.24
C SER A 81 7.95 -9.61 11.20
N LYS A 82 7.50 -9.24 9.99
CA LYS A 82 8.34 -8.62 8.95
C LYS A 82 8.38 -7.09 9.14
N ALA A 83 9.02 -6.63 10.21
CA ALA A 83 9.14 -5.20 10.53
C ALA A 83 10.43 -4.61 9.96
N ILE A 84 10.34 -3.89 8.83
CA ILE A 84 11.47 -3.13 8.27
C ILE A 84 11.01 -1.67 8.08
N PRO A 85 11.49 -0.72 8.89
CA PRO A 85 11.18 0.70 8.73
C PRO A 85 11.53 1.17 7.31
N ARG A 86 10.64 1.98 6.71
CA ARG A 86 10.80 2.52 5.34
C ARG A 86 10.79 1.50 4.20
N ALA A 87 10.55 0.22 4.44
CA ALA A 87 10.33 -0.74 3.36
C ALA A 87 9.00 -0.47 2.65
N LEU A 88 8.92 -0.74 1.34
CA LEU A 88 7.65 -0.79 0.64
C LEU A 88 7.01 -2.15 0.91
N VAL A 89 5.74 -2.15 1.28
CA VAL A 89 5.01 -3.35 1.67
C VAL A 89 3.73 -3.46 0.86
N TRP A 90 3.46 -4.69 0.42
CA TRP A 90 2.17 -5.10 -0.10
C TRP A 90 1.60 -6.21 0.77
N GLY A 91 0.33 -6.08 1.13
CA GLY A 91 -0.45 -7.16 1.72
C GLY A 91 -1.74 -7.35 0.94
N SER A 92 -2.16 -8.60 0.75
CA SER A 92 -3.46 -8.92 0.19
C SER A 92 -3.92 -10.30 0.61
N HIS A 93 -5.22 -10.48 0.82
CA HIS A 93 -5.78 -11.74 1.32
C HIS A 93 -7.11 -12.11 0.65
N ASP A 94 -7.50 -13.37 0.76
CA ASP A 94 -8.63 -13.98 0.04
C ASP A 94 -9.82 -14.38 0.93
N ASN A 95 -9.80 -14.04 2.22
CA ASN A 95 -10.82 -14.37 3.23
C ASN A 95 -10.92 -15.87 3.58
N SER A 96 -9.88 -16.67 3.32
CA SER A 96 -9.91 -18.12 3.54
C SER A 96 -9.39 -18.57 4.91
N TYR A 97 -8.31 -17.98 5.41
CA TYR A 97 -7.71 -18.29 6.72
C TYR A 97 -6.86 -17.12 7.24
N ASN A 98 -6.24 -17.33 8.41
CA ASN A 98 -5.24 -16.42 8.97
C ASN A 98 -3.84 -16.76 8.41
N ALA A 99 -3.41 -16.06 7.37
CA ALA A 99 -2.14 -16.30 6.70
C ALA A 99 -0.95 -15.65 7.43
N ASN A 100 -1.20 -14.76 8.40
CA ASN A 100 -0.13 -14.00 9.04
C ASN A 100 0.77 -13.36 7.96
N ASN A 101 2.09 -13.46 8.13
CA ASN A 101 3.07 -12.80 7.25
C ASN A 101 3.25 -13.47 5.87
N SER A 102 2.62 -14.62 5.59
CA SER A 102 2.80 -15.28 4.29
C SER A 102 2.04 -14.59 3.15
N SER A 103 1.11 -13.69 3.50
CA SER A 103 0.39 -12.84 2.55
C SER A 103 0.98 -11.42 2.42
N LEU A 104 2.19 -11.21 2.98
CA LEU A 104 2.93 -9.93 2.91
C LEU A 104 4.20 -10.08 2.07
N ALA A 105 4.37 -9.17 1.12
CA ALA A 105 5.64 -8.92 0.44
C ALA A 105 6.29 -7.65 1.00
N VAL A 106 7.61 -7.69 1.26
CA VAL A 106 8.34 -6.58 1.90
C VAL A 106 9.64 -6.32 1.15
N SER A 107 9.84 -5.10 0.64
CA SER A 107 11.06 -4.78 -0.10
C SER A 107 12.30 -4.75 0.79
N PRO A 108 13.47 -5.21 0.29
CA PRO A 108 14.75 -5.01 0.97
C PRO A 108 15.30 -3.59 0.75
N ALA A 109 14.92 -2.94 -0.36
CA ALA A 109 15.24 -1.54 -0.60
C ALA A 109 14.38 -0.64 0.27
N LEU A 110 15.00 0.42 0.81
CA LEU A 110 14.35 1.37 1.72
C LEU A 110 14.01 2.65 0.99
N ILE A 111 12.79 3.14 1.19
CA ILE A 111 12.39 4.46 0.74
C ILE A 111 13.13 5.50 1.58
N THR A 112 13.60 6.56 0.93
CA THR A 112 14.31 7.65 1.59
C THR A 112 13.32 8.73 1.99
N LEU A 113 13.52 9.29 3.18
CA LEU A 113 12.65 10.34 3.69
C LEU A 113 12.97 11.68 3.01
N ASP A 114 12.00 12.60 3.08
CA ASP A 114 12.14 14.01 2.69
C ASP A 114 12.55 14.23 1.22
N GLN A 115 12.28 13.27 0.34
CA GLN A 115 12.41 13.43 -1.10
C GLN A 115 11.31 12.73 -1.90
N TRP A 116 10.95 13.33 -3.03
CA TRP A 116 10.01 12.75 -3.98
C TRP A 116 10.57 11.49 -4.62
N GLN A 117 9.84 10.39 -4.50
CA GLN A 117 10.15 9.12 -5.14
C GLN A 117 8.89 8.51 -5.74
N HIS A 118 9.01 7.89 -6.91
CA HIS A 118 7.90 7.14 -7.51
C HIS A 118 7.94 5.70 -7.01
N ILE A 119 6.82 5.20 -6.49
CA ILE A 119 6.64 3.79 -6.14
C ILE A 119 5.64 3.13 -7.07
N ALA A 120 5.83 1.85 -7.33
CA ALA A 120 4.79 1.00 -7.87
C ALA A 120 4.85 -0.39 -7.25
N VAL A 121 3.69 -1.01 -7.05
CA VAL A 121 3.58 -2.42 -6.69
C VAL A 121 2.58 -3.08 -7.62
N THR A 122 2.95 -4.24 -8.16
CA THR A 122 2.09 -5.04 -9.04
C THR A 122 1.88 -6.41 -8.43
N LYS A 123 0.66 -6.93 -8.57
CA LYS A 123 0.27 -8.31 -8.29
C LYS A 123 -0.11 -9.00 -9.59
N ASP A 124 0.39 -10.21 -9.79
CA ASP A 124 -0.06 -11.16 -10.81
C ASP A 124 -0.15 -12.57 -10.20
N GLY A 125 -1.37 -12.97 -9.81
CA GLY A 125 -1.60 -14.14 -8.97
C GLY A 125 -0.87 -13.99 -7.63
N SER A 126 -0.03 -14.95 -7.28
CA SER A 126 0.80 -14.91 -6.08
C SER A 126 2.06 -14.04 -6.20
N GLU A 127 2.44 -13.60 -7.40
CA GLU A 127 3.67 -12.84 -7.61
C GLU A 127 3.47 -11.35 -7.33
N ILE A 128 4.29 -10.78 -6.45
CA ILE A 128 4.38 -9.36 -6.17
C ILE A 128 5.70 -8.82 -6.74
N LYS A 129 5.63 -7.73 -7.51
CA LYS A 129 6.80 -6.96 -7.92
C LYS A 129 6.72 -5.53 -7.41
N MET A 130 7.85 -5.01 -6.95
CA MET A 130 7.95 -3.66 -6.39
C MET A 130 8.97 -2.83 -7.15
N TYR A 131 8.64 -1.56 -7.38
CA TYR A 131 9.45 -0.63 -8.14
C TYR A 131 9.67 0.67 -7.38
N LEU A 132 10.89 1.20 -7.47
CA LEU A 132 11.28 2.51 -6.94
C LEU A 132 11.94 3.33 -8.04
N ASN A 133 11.39 4.50 -8.34
CA ASN A 133 11.83 5.37 -9.43
C ASN A 133 11.91 4.65 -10.80
N GLY A 134 11.03 3.67 -11.01
CA GLY A 134 10.96 2.86 -12.24
C GLY A 134 11.90 1.65 -12.28
N GLU A 135 12.75 1.46 -11.28
CA GLU A 135 13.63 0.29 -11.15
C GLU A 135 12.95 -0.81 -10.35
N LEU A 136 13.01 -2.07 -10.82
CA LEU A 136 12.53 -3.24 -10.07
C LEU A 136 13.45 -3.46 -8.86
N ILE A 137 12.90 -3.33 -7.65
CA ILE A 137 13.66 -3.47 -6.39
C ILE A 137 13.39 -4.80 -5.68
N HIS A 138 12.29 -5.49 -6.02
CA HIS A 138 11.92 -6.73 -5.35
C HIS A 138 10.91 -7.55 -6.16
N THR A 139 11.02 -8.87 -6.04
CA THR A 139 10.01 -9.84 -6.48
C THR A 139 9.82 -10.87 -5.38
N GLU A 140 8.58 -11.12 -4.97
CA GLU A 140 8.24 -12.08 -3.90
C GLU A 140 6.94 -12.80 -4.22
N SER A 141 6.85 -14.08 -3.86
CA SER A 141 5.59 -14.83 -3.92
C SER A 141 4.92 -14.79 -2.55
N ILE A 142 3.61 -14.52 -2.53
CA ILE A 142 2.76 -14.60 -1.33
C ILE A 142 1.76 -15.76 -1.44
N ASP A 143 1.15 -16.18 -0.34
CA ASP A 143 0.18 -17.28 -0.32
C ASP A 143 -1.14 -16.93 -1.04
N ALA A 144 -1.63 -15.70 -0.87
CA ALA A 144 -2.91 -15.28 -1.45
C ALA A 144 -2.79 -15.07 -2.96
N GLU A 145 -3.38 -15.96 -3.76
CA GLU A 145 -3.48 -15.80 -5.22
C GLU A 145 -4.53 -14.75 -5.61
N THR A 146 -5.65 -14.72 -4.90
CA THR A 146 -6.77 -13.80 -5.13
C THR A 146 -6.84 -12.72 -4.05
N ILE A 147 -7.58 -11.64 -4.34
CA ILE A 147 -7.94 -10.61 -3.37
C ILE A 147 -9.45 -10.68 -3.16
N THR A 148 -9.87 -10.81 -1.90
CA THR A 148 -11.27 -10.66 -1.50
C THR A 148 -11.40 -9.39 -0.67
N TYR A 149 -12.15 -8.42 -1.16
CA TYR A 149 -12.58 -7.26 -0.39
C TYR A 149 -14.11 -7.20 -0.51
N ASP A 150 -14.81 -7.28 0.62
CA ASP A 150 -16.28 -7.33 0.61
C ASP A 150 -16.86 -5.97 0.17
N GLU A 151 -18.05 -5.99 -0.43
CA GLU A 151 -18.83 -4.78 -0.69
C GLU A 151 -19.03 -4.00 0.62
N GLY A 152 -18.78 -2.68 0.58
CA GLY A 152 -18.93 -1.79 1.73
C GLY A 152 -17.66 -1.52 2.53
N MET A 153 -16.50 -2.04 2.13
CA MET A 153 -15.20 -1.65 2.71
C MET A 153 -14.62 -0.43 1.99
N ASP A 154 -14.35 0.64 2.74
CA ASP A 154 -13.85 1.90 2.20
C ASP A 154 -12.44 1.75 1.61
N PHE A 155 -12.23 2.35 0.44
CA PHE A 155 -10.93 2.57 -0.15
C PHE A 155 -10.37 3.90 0.37
N ARG A 156 -9.25 3.82 1.11
CA ARG A 156 -8.61 4.97 1.74
C ARG A 156 -7.22 5.21 1.19
N LEU A 157 -6.88 6.48 1.00
CA LEU A 157 -5.52 6.95 0.74
C LEU A 157 -5.03 7.71 1.97
N GLY A 158 -3.82 7.36 2.44
CA GLY A 158 -3.31 7.85 3.72
C GLY A 158 -4.04 7.25 4.91
N SER A 159 -3.32 7.10 6.02
CA SER A 159 -3.80 6.85 7.40
C SER A 159 -2.59 6.42 8.25
N ARG A 160 -2.67 6.58 9.59
CA ARG A 160 -1.69 5.99 10.52
C ARG A 160 -1.94 4.51 10.79
N THR A 161 -3.20 4.09 10.76
CA THR A 161 -3.60 2.73 11.09
C THR A 161 -4.39 2.15 9.93
N ALA A 162 -3.98 0.97 9.47
CA ALA A 162 -4.82 0.15 8.61
C ALA A 162 -6.05 -0.38 9.37
#